data_AF-A0A1M3KLG0-F1
#
_entry.id   AF-A0A1M3KLG0-F1
#
_cell.length_a   1.000
_cell.length_b   1.000
_cell.length_c   1.000
_cell.angle_alpha   90.00
_cell.angle_beta   90.00
_cell.angle_gamma   90.00
#
_symmetry.space_group_name_H-M   'P 1'
#
loop_
_entity.id
_entity.type
_entity.pdbx_description
1 polymer ?
#
loop_
_entity_poly.entity_id
_entity_poly.type
_entity_poly.pdbx_seq_one_letter_code
_entity_poly.pdbx_strand_id
1 'polypeptide(L)'
;MGHVLVLGGARSGKTGFAERLAMRAGEQPLYLATAQALDAEMRERVKLHQQQRHKRFATLEEPIALTTALKAAAKSHDVILVDCLTLWITNLLGTNHDVARAVEELATALPTIETSRVILVSNEVGLGIVPDNPLARTFRDLAGATHQRLAQICTDVHFVVAGLPMTLKGERLTESSVLPPVAD
;
A
#
# COMPACT_ATOMS: atom_id res chain seq x y z
N MET A 1 -8.91 16.17 -0.98
CA MET A 1 -9.22 14.73 -0.80
C MET A 1 -7.98 14.10 -0.15
N GLY A 2 -8.13 13.24 0.85
CA GLY A 2 -6.99 12.83 1.69
C GLY A 2 -6.41 11.45 1.35
N HIS A 3 -5.10 11.27 1.52
CA HIS A 3 -4.44 9.98 1.29
C HIS A 3 -4.64 9.01 2.45
N VAL A 4 -4.58 7.72 2.16
CA VAL A 4 -4.84 6.67 3.14
C VAL A 4 -3.63 5.76 3.27
N LEU A 5 -3.26 5.43 4.51
CA LEU A 5 -2.28 4.39 4.82
C LEU A 5 -3.00 3.17 5.42
N VAL A 6 -2.80 2.00 4.83
CA VAL A 6 -3.36 0.73 5.29
C VAL A 6 -2.23 -0.19 5.71
N LEU A 7 -2.17 -0.46 7.01
CA LEU A 7 -1.19 -1.33 7.66
C LEU A 7 -1.84 -2.64 8.10
N GLY A 8 -1.01 -3.66 8.33
CA GLY A 8 -1.46 -4.91 8.93
C GLY A 8 -0.47 -6.05 8.70
N GLY A 9 -0.64 -7.14 9.45
CA GLY A 9 0.21 -8.32 9.31
C GLY A 9 0.09 -9.02 7.94
N ALA A 10 0.94 -10.02 7.71
CA ALA A 10 0.76 -10.93 6.59
C ALA A 10 -0.59 -11.66 6.71
N ARG A 11 -1.31 -11.81 5.60
CA ARG A 11 -2.64 -12.47 5.54
C ARG A 11 -3.70 -11.85 6.46
N SER A 12 -3.56 -10.60 6.87
CA SER A 12 -4.54 -9.93 7.73
C SER A 12 -5.80 -9.45 7.01
N GLY A 13 -5.88 -9.58 5.68
CA GLY A 13 -6.99 -9.07 4.86
C GLY A 13 -6.83 -7.61 4.39
N LYS A 14 -5.70 -6.96 4.68
CA LYS A 14 -5.47 -5.54 4.34
C LYS A 14 -5.58 -5.19 2.86
N THR A 15 -5.09 -6.06 1.95
CA THR A 15 -5.19 -5.82 0.50
C THR A 15 -6.65 -5.80 0.07
N GLY A 16 -7.45 -6.79 0.47
CA GLY A 16 -8.88 -6.82 0.12
C GLY A 16 -9.65 -5.64 0.71
N PHE A 17 -9.30 -5.19 1.93
CA PHE A 17 -9.85 -3.95 2.49
C PHE A 17 -9.48 -2.72 1.65
N ALA A 18 -8.20 -2.57 1.28
CA ALA A 18 -7.71 -1.45 0.49
C ALA A 18 -8.28 -1.43 -0.93
N GLU A 19 -8.47 -2.59 -1.56
CA GLU A 19 -9.14 -2.71 -2.86
C GLU A 19 -10.61 -2.26 -2.79
N ARG A 20 -11.36 -2.67 -1.76
CA ARG A 20 -12.74 -2.19 -1.54
C ARG A 20 -12.79 -0.69 -1.31
N LEU A 21 -11.84 -0.15 -0.54
CA LEU A 21 -11.73 1.29 -0.31
C LEU A 21 -11.47 2.03 -1.62
N ALA A 22 -10.56 1.51 -2.45
CA ALA A 22 -10.23 2.10 -3.74
C ALA A 22 -11.42 2.10 -4.70
N MET A 23 -12.13 0.96 -4.82
CA MET A 23 -13.30 0.82 -5.70
C MET A 23 -14.49 1.71 -5.31
N ARG A 24 -14.57 2.13 -4.03
CA ARG A 24 -15.61 3.06 -3.56
C ARG A 24 -15.20 4.52 -3.68
N ALA A 25 -13.91 4.80 -3.74
CA ALA A 25 -13.38 6.16 -3.72
C ALA A 25 -13.35 6.84 -5.09
N GLY A 26 -13.46 6.08 -6.19
CA GLY A 26 -13.42 6.64 -7.54
C GLY A 26 -13.80 5.64 -8.63
N GLU A 27 -13.88 6.15 -9.86
CA GLU A 27 -14.36 5.45 -11.06
C GLU A 27 -13.22 4.87 -11.90
N GLN A 28 -11.99 5.40 -11.77
CA GLN A 28 -10.83 4.98 -12.57
C GLN A 28 -9.67 4.49 -11.70
N PRO A 29 -9.87 3.44 -10.87
CA PRO A 29 -8.84 3.02 -9.94
C PRO A 29 -7.66 2.34 -10.65
N LEU A 30 -6.45 2.71 -10.25
CA LEU A 30 -5.20 2.08 -10.66
C LEU A 30 -4.64 1.22 -9.52
N TYR A 31 -4.25 -0.01 -9.84
CA TYR A 31 -3.44 -0.85 -8.98
C TYR A 31 -1.97 -0.71 -9.37
N LEU A 32 -1.18 -0.04 -8.54
CA LEU A 32 0.26 0.14 -8.71
C LEU A 32 0.98 -0.92 -7.86
N ALA A 33 1.43 -1.98 -8.53
CA ALA A 33 2.15 -3.07 -7.89
C ALA A 33 3.65 -2.72 -7.80
N THR A 34 4.22 -2.86 -6.61
CA THR A 34 5.66 -2.67 -6.37
C THR A 34 6.40 -4.00 -6.27
N ALA A 35 5.69 -5.13 -6.30
CA ALA A 35 6.31 -6.45 -6.29
C ALA A 35 7.11 -6.68 -7.59
N GLN A 36 8.34 -7.19 -7.46
CA GLN A 36 9.01 -7.83 -8.58
C GLN A 36 8.67 -9.31 -8.56
N ALA A 37 8.13 -9.84 -9.66
CA ALA A 37 7.77 -11.26 -9.76
C ALA A 37 9.02 -12.14 -9.99
N LEU A 38 9.95 -12.11 -9.03
CA LEU A 38 11.26 -12.78 -9.11
C LEU A 38 11.14 -14.29 -8.90
N ASP A 39 10.14 -14.76 -8.14
CA ASP A 39 9.86 -16.18 -7.94
C ASP A 39 8.57 -16.65 -8.64
N ALA A 40 8.50 -17.95 -8.93
CA ALA A 40 7.39 -18.56 -9.68
C ALA A 40 6.07 -18.56 -8.90
N GLU A 41 6.12 -18.64 -7.57
CA GLU A 41 4.94 -18.64 -6.69
C GLU A 41 4.28 -17.25 -6.68
N MET A 42 5.08 -16.19 -6.67
CA MET A 42 4.64 -14.80 -6.76
C MET A 42 4.08 -14.50 -8.14
N ARG A 43 4.66 -15.05 -9.22
CA ARG A 43 4.09 -14.95 -10.59
C ARG A 43 2.70 -15.60 -10.69
N GLU A 44 2.53 -16.77 -10.10
CA GLU A 44 1.25 -17.49 -10.13
C GLU A 44 0.18 -16.80 -9.28
N ARG A 45 0.56 -16.26 -8.11
CA ARG A 45 -0.32 -15.39 -7.32
C ARG A 45 -0.68 -14.08 -8.02
N VAL A 46 0.28 -13.44 -8.71
CA VAL A 46 0.02 -12.22 -9.50
C VAL A 46 -0.99 -12.53 -10.60
N LYS A 47 -0.86 -13.67 -11.31
CA LYS A 47 -1.86 -14.10 -12.32
C LYS A 47 -3.24 -14.32 -11.70
N LEU A 48 -3.33 -15.00 -10.57
CA LEU A 48 -4.60 -15.28 -9.90
C LEU A 48 -5.28 -13.98 -9.41
N HIS A 49 -4.50 -13.05 -8.85
CA HIS A 49 -5.00 -11.73 -8.48
C HIS A 49 -5.38 -10.87 -9.69
N GLN A 50 -4.61 -10.89 -10.78
CA GLN A 50 -4.98 -10.19 -12.03
C GLN A 50 -6.30 -10.71 -12.60
N GLN A 51 -6.56 -12.02 -12.52
CA GLN A 51 -7.82 -12.63 -12.95
C GLN A 51 -9.00 -12.25 -12.02
N GLN A 52 -8.77 -12.18 -10.71
CA GLN A 52 -9.77 -11.78 -9.71
C GLN A 52 -10.06 -10.27 -9.66
N ARG A 53 -9.16 -9.41 -10.18
CA ARG A 53 -9.35 -7.94 -10.23
C ARG A 53 -10.45 -7.47 -11.21
N HIS A 54 -11.21 -8.40 -11.80
CA HIS A 54 -12.49 -8.20 -12.48
C HIS A 54 -12.56 -6.97 -13.42
N LYS A 55 -11.52 -6.70 -14.22
CA LYS A 55 -11.47 -5.54 -15.15
C LYS A 55 -11.70 -4.15 -14.51
N ARG A 56 -11.79 -4.03 -13.18
CA ARG A 56 -12.13 -2.76 -12.51
C ARG A 56 -10.91 -1.88 -12.27
N PHE A 57 -9.73 -2.49 -12.15
CA PHE A 57 -8.47 -1.78 -11.99
C PHE A 57 -7.71 -1.74 -13.31
N ALA A 58 -7.18 -0.57 -13.66
CA ALA A 58 -5.96 -0.53 -14.46
C ALA A 58 -4.79 -1.07 -13.63
N THR A 59 -3.74 -1.60 -14.25
CA THR A 59 -2.57 -2.12 -13.54
C THR A 59 -1.28 -1.50 -14.05
N LEU A 60 -0.41 -1.09 -13.13
CA LEU A 60 0.94 -0.61 -13.41
C LEU A 60 1.91 -1.31 -12.47
N GLU A 61 3.03 -1.80 -12.99
CA GLU A 61 4.12 -2.35 -12.19
C GLU A 61 5.25 -1.32 -12.13
N GLU A 62 5.60 -0.87 -10.94
CA GLU A 62 6.75 0.01 -10.72
C GLU A 62 7.44 -0.37 -9.39
N PRO A 63 8.53 -1.14 -9.45
CA PRO A 63 9.19 -1.65 -8.25
C PRO A 63 10.15 -0.66 -7.57
N ILE A 64 10.58 0.42 -8.24
CA ILE A 64 11.64 1.31 -7.77
C ILE A 64 11.18 2.78 -7.79
N ALA A 65 10.84 3.32 -8.96
CA ALA A 65 10.53 4.73 -9.18
C ALA A 65 9.08 5.10 -8.80
N LEU A 66 8.63 4.62 -7.64
CA LEU A 66 7.25 4.70 -7.16
C LEU A 66 6.70 6.13 -7.21
N THR A 67 7.45 7.11 -6.67
CA THR A 67 7.02 8.52 -6.63
C THR A 67 6.75 9.09 -8.04
N THR A 68 7.60 8.76 -9.01
CA THR A 68 7.45 9.20 -10.40
C THR A 68 6.24 8.56 -11.05
N ALA A 69 6.08 7.24 -10.89
CA ALA A 69 4.91 6.51 -11.40
C ALA A 69 3.60 7.03 -10.78
N LEU A 70 3.59 7.32 -9.48
CA LEU A 70 2.44 7.90 -8.78
C LEU A 70 2.00 9.24 -9.39
N LYS A 71 2.95 10.16 -9.59
CA LYS A 71 2.67 11.46 -10.21
C LYS A 71 2.18 11.33 -11.65
N ALA A 72 2.71 10.39 -12.41
CA ALA A 72 2.26 10.14 -13.78
C ALA A 72 0.83 9.57 -13.81
N ALA A 73 0.56 8.57 -12.98
CA ALA A 73 -0.74 7.95 -12.84
C ALA A 73 -1.83 8.92 -12.36
N ALA A 74 -1.47 9.85 -11.46
CA ALA A 74 -2.41 10.83 -10.92
C ALA A 74 -3.01 11.79 -11.97
N LYS A 75 -2.43 11.83 -13.18
CA LYS A 75 -2.97 12.61 -14.30
C LYS A 75 -4.19 11.97 -14.95
N SER A 76 -4.38 10.66 -14.79
CA SER A 76 -5.40 9.89 -15.51
C SER A 76 -6.20 8.94 -14.61
N HIS A 77 -5.93 8.91 -13.31
CA HIS A 77 -6.60 8.04 -12.35
C HIS A 77 -7.01 8.85 -11.12
N ASP A 78 -8.27 8.73 -10.73
CA ASP A 78 -8.83 9.40 -9.55
C ASP A 78 -8.50 8.67 -8.24
N VAL A 79 -8.13 7.39 -8.32
CA VAL A 79 -7.69 6.58 -7.18
C VAL A 79 -6.50 5.72 -7.57
N ILE A 80 -5.48 5.67 -6.71
CA ILE A 80 -4.28 4.87 -6.92
C ILE A 80 -4.02 4.03 -5.67
N LEU A 81 -4.10 2.72 -5.81
CA LEU A 81 -3.77 1.75 -4.78
C LEU A 81 -2.35 1.23 -4.99
N VAL A 82 -1.46 1.50 -4.03
CA VAL A 82 -0.08 1.01 -4.03
C VAL A 82 0.02 -0.22 -3.12
N ASP A 83 0.44 -1.37 -3.67
CA ASP A 83 0.62 -2.62 -2.92
C ASP A 83 1.96 -3.28 -3.30
N CYS A 84 2.96 -3.35 -2.41
CA CYS A 84 3.02 -2.70 -1.10
C CYS A 84 4.37 -2.01 -0.83
N LEU A 85 4.34 -1.06 0.10
CA LEU A 85 5.52 -0.32 0.53
C LEU A 85 6.62 -1.23 1.08
N THR A 86 6.30 -2.36 1.73
CA THR A 86 7.33 -3.30 2.21
C THR A 86 8.10 -3.98 1.08
N LEU A 87 7.44 -4.30 -0.04
CA LEU A 87 8.16 -4.83 -1.21
C LEU A 87 8.95 -3.73 -1.91
N TRP A 88 8.42 -2.51 -1.98
CA TRP A 88 9.16 -1.36 -2.49
C TRP A 88 10.45 -1.10 -1.71
N ILE A 89 10.39 -1.08 -0.37
CA ILE A 89 11.57 -0.97 0.50
C ILE A 89 12.56 -2.11 0.23
N THR A 90 12.06 -3.35 0.09
CA THR A 90 12.89 -4.52 -0.22
C THR A 90 13.63 -4.34 -1.55
N ASN A 91 12.94 -3.87 -2.59
CA ASN A 91 13.55 -3.63 -3.90
C ASN A 91 14.60 -2.52 -3.84
N LEU A 92 14.32 -1.43 -3.13
CA LEU A 92 15.27 -0.33 -2.94
C LEU A 92 16.55 -0.81 -2.23
N LEU A 93 16.40 -1.59 -1.15
CA LEU A 93 17.54 -2.22 -0.46
C LEU A 93 18.32 -3.16 -1.38
N GLY A 94 17.62 -4.04 -2.11
CA GLY A 94 18.24 -4.99 -3.03
C GLY A 94 18.96 -4.34 -4.22
N THR A 95 18.64 -3.10 -4.54
CA THR A 95 19.27 -2.30 -5.60
C THR A 95 20.15 -1.16 -5.07
N ASN A 96 20.47 -1.17 -3.77
CA ASN A 96 21.33 -0.19 -3.09
C ASN A 96 20.86 1.27 -3.22
N HIS A 97 19.55 1.50 -3.30
CA HIS A 97 18.98 2.85 -3.23
C HIS A 97 18.88 3.33 -1.78
N ASP A 98 18.96 4.66 -1.60
CA ASP A 98 18.69 5.29 -0.31
C ASP A 98 17.18 5.30 -0.03
N VAL A 99 16.76 4.39 0.85
CA VAL A 99 15.36 4.23 1.25
C VAL A 99 14.82 5.48 1.94
N ALA A 100 15.61 6.11 2.82
CA ALA A 100 15.16 7.29 3.57
C ALA A 100 14.88 8.46 2.62
N ARG A 101 15.80 8.69 1.67
CA ARG A 101 15.59 9.69 0.63
C ARG A 101 14.36 9.39 -0.23
N ALA A 102 14.19 8.16 -0.69
CA ALA A 102 13.05 7.78 -1.52
C ALA A 102 11.71 7.96 -0.78
N VAL A 103 11.67 7.65 0.51
CA VAL A 103 10.50 7.87 1.39
C VAL A 103 10.21 9.36 1.54
N GLU A 104 11.22 10.20 1.74
CA GLU A 104 11.01 11.65 1.79
C GLU A 104 10.53 12.21 0.46
N GLU A 105 11.07 11.75 -0.67
CA GLU A 105 10.59 12.14 -2.00
C GLU A 105 9.10 11.78 -2.18
N LEU A 106 8.69 10.57 -1.75
CA LEU A 106 7.29 10.16 -1.76
C LEU A 106 6.44 11.02 -0.81
N ALA A 107 6.93 11.27 0.40
CA ALA A 107 6.25 12.06 1.40
C ALA A 107 6.02 13.51 0.93
N THR A 108 7.02 14.14 0.31
CA THR A 108 6.88 15.47 -0.29
C THR A 108 5.95 15.47 -1.50
N ALA A 109 5.93 14.39 -2.28
CA ALA A 109 5.10 14.30 -3.48
C ALA A 109 3.61 14.13 -3.16
N LEU A 110 3.26 13.35 -2.14
CA LEU A 110 1.87 13.01 -1.83
C LEU A 110 0.96 14.25 -1.72
N PRO A 111 1.26 15.27 -0.89
CA PRO A 111 0.42 16.47 -0.78
C PRO A 111 0.21 17.24 -2.08
N THR A 112 1.08 17.06 -3.09
CA THR A 112 0.95 17.71 -4.41
C THR A 112 -0.02 16.99 -5.34
N ILE A 113 -0.49 15.80 -4.97
CA ILE A 113 -1.45 14.99 -5.74
C ILE A 113 -2.86 15.32 -5.25
N GLU A 114 -3.43 16.39 -5.81
CA GLU A 114 -4.73 16.91 -5.38
C GLU A 114 -5.91 16.22 -6.09
N THR A 115 -5.68 15.73 -7.30
CA THR A 115 -6.71 15.15 -8.20
C THR A 115 -6.96 13.67 -7.96
N SER A 116 -6.12 13.00 -7.16
CA SER A 116 -6.18 11.56 -6.97
C SER A 116 -6.07 11.17 -5.50
N ARG A 117 -6.88 10.20 -5.08
CA ARG A 117 -6.74 9.56 -3.78
C ARG A 117 -5.73 8.44 -3.84
N VAL A 118 -4.57 8.65 -3.20
CA VAL A 118 -3.57 7.60 -3.01
C VAL A 118 -3.87 6.76 -1.77
N ILE A 119 -3.90 5.43 -1.93
CA ILE A 119 -4.05 4.44 -0.87
C ILE A 119 -2.77 3.61 -0.85
N LEU A 120 -2.03 3.65 0.26
CA LEU A 120 -0.75 2.97 0.43
C LEU A 120 -0.94 1.74 1.32
N VAL A 121 -0.59 0.56 0.83
CA VAL A 121 -0.63 -0.69 1.60
C VAL A 121 0.78 -1.04 2.07
N SER A 122 0.91 -1.47 3.32
CA SER A 122 2.18 -1.96 3.85
C SER A 122 1.99 -3.06 4.89
N ASN A 123 2.94 -3.98 4.97
CA ASN A 123 2.98 -4.93 6.07
C ASN A 123 3.54 -4.26 7.33
N GLU A 124 2.84 -4.43 8.45
CA GLU A 124 3.42 -4.16 9.77
C GLU A 124 4.29 -5.35 10.17
N VAL A 125 5.55 -5.07 10.54
CA VAL A 125 6.60 -6.06 10.80
C VAL A 125 7.33 -5.84 12.13
N GLY A 126 6.97 -4.79 12.88
CA GLY A 126 7.60 -4.37 14.12
C GLY A 126 6.94 -4.91 15.40
N LEU A 127 5.85 -5.68 15.30
CA LEU A 127 5.13 -6.25 16.46
C LEU A 127 5.69 -7.59 16.97
N GLY A 128 6.85 -8.02 16.44
CA GLY A 128 7.53 -9.26 16.82
C GLY A 128 8.82 -9.03 17.60
N ILE A 129 9.61 -10.09 17.75
CA ILE A 129 10.95 -10.03 18.34
C ILE A 129 11.95 -9.31 17.43
N VAL A 130 13.09 -8.89 17.98
CA VAL A 130 14.20 -8.35 17.19
C VAL A 130 14.83 -9.47 16.35
N PRO A 131 14.94 -9.32 15.02
CA PRO A 131 15.60 -10.32 14.19
C PRO A 131 17.10 -10.46 14.49
N ASP A 132 17.63 -11.68 14.44
CA ASP A 132 19.07 -11.94 14.55
C ASP A 132 19.84 -11.51 13.28
N ASN A 133 19.17 -11.55 12.13
CA ASN A 133 19.74 -11.15 10.84
C ASN A 133 19.86 -9.60 10.74
N PRO A 134 21.07 -9.04 10.50
CA PRO A 134 21.26 -7.60 10.38
C PRO A 134 20.40 -6.93 9.30
N LEU A 135 20.29 -7.53 8.12
CA LEU A 135 19.47 -7.01 7.02
C LEU A 135 17.98 -7.00 7.39
N ALA A 136 17.51 -8.03 8.10
CA ALA A 136 16.14 -8.07 8.60
C ALA A 136 15.87 -6.98 9.66
N ARG A 137 16.83 -6.67 10.53
CA ARG A 137 16.72 -5.52 11.46
C ARG A 137 16.64 -4.21 10.70
N THR A 138 17.56 -3.97 9.76
CA THR A 138 17.56 -2.77 8.92
C THR A 138 16.24 -2.60 8.17
N PHE A 139 15.74 -3.66 7.54
CA PHE A 139 14.45 -3.65 6.86
C PHE A 139 13.29 -3.28 7.80
N ARG A 140 13.22 -3.93 8.97
CA ARG A 140 12.18 -3.65 9.98
C ARG A 140 12.22 -2.18 10.43
N ASP A 141 13.40 -1.66 10.73
CA ASP A 141 13.56 -0.29 11.23
C ASP A 141 13.19 0.73 10.15
N LEU A 142 13.59 0.49 8.89
CA LEU A 142 13.20 1.32 7.75
C LEU A 142 11.70 1.26 7.46
N ALA A 143 11.08 0.08 7.55
CA ALA A 143 9.64 -0.07 7.39
C ALA A 143 8.88 0.75 8.45
N GLY A 144 9.27 0.62 9.73
CA GLY A 144 8.67 1.38 10.81
C GLY A 144 8.86 2.89 10.67
N ALA A 145 10.04 3.36 10.25
CA ALA A 145 10.29 4.76 9.96
C ALA A 145 9.43 5.27 8.78
N THR A 146 9.30 4.46 7.72
CA THR A 146 8.45 4.75 6.56
C THR A 146 6.99 4.89 6.96
N HIS A 147 6.47 3.96 7.76
CA HIS A 147 5.08 4.01 8.23
C HIS A 147 4.80 5.26 9.04
N GLN A 148 5.67 5.58 10.01
CA GLN A 148 5.54 6.79 10.82
C GLN A 148 5.52 8.05 9.95
N ARG A 149 6.46 8.14 8.99
CA ARG A 149 6.58 9.31 8.11
C ARG A 149 5.34 9.50 7.24
N LEU A 150 4.83 8.42 6.65
CA LEU A 150 3.65 8.48 5.78
C LEU A 150 2.34 8.65 6.56
N ALA A 151 2.25 8.13 7.79
CA ALA A 151 1.10 8.34 8.68
C ALA A 151 0.93 9.80 9.09
N GLN A 152 2.01 10.59 9.15
CA GLN A 152 1.92 12.03 9.38
C GLN A 152 1.21 12.74 8.21
N ILE A 153 1.43 12.29 6.98
CA ILE A 153 0.89 12.91 5.76
C ILE A 153 -0.52 12.40 5.41
N CYS A 154 -0.76 11.11 5.57
CA CYS A 154 -2.06 10.52 5.26
C CYS A 154 -3.14 11.07 6.20
N THR A 155 -4.32 11.38 5.66
CA THR A 155 -5.46 11.81 6.46
C THR A 155 -6.03 10.66 7.28
N ASP A 156 -6.07 9.48 6.66
CA ASP A 156 -6.63 8.27 7.25
C ASP A 156 -5.54 7.20 7.38
N VAL A 157 -5.50 6.54 8.53
CA VAL A 157 -4.59 5.43 8.79
C VAL A 157 -5.39 4.28 9.39
N HIS A 158 -5.32 3.11 8.77
CA HIS A 158 -6.02 1.91 9.23
C HIS A 158 -5.04 0.78 9.51
N PHE A 159 -5.30 0.01 10.57
CA PHE A 159 -4.60 -1.23 10.88
C PHE A 159 -5.57 -2.41 10.76
N VAL A 160 -5.29 -3.36 9.88
CA VAL A 160 -6.21 -4.48 9.59
C VAL A 160 -5.74 -5.76 10.26
N VAL A 161 -6.64 -6.39 11.01
CA VAL A 161 -6.44 -7.68 11.70
C VAL A 161 -7.65 -8.58 11.43
N ALA A 162 -7.42 -9.84 11.02
CA ALA A 162 -8.48 -10.80 10.72
C ALA A 162 -9.56 -10.27 9.73
N GLY A 163 -9.16 -9.43 8.78
CA GLY A 163 -10.05 -8.78 7.81
C GLY A 163 -10.77 -7.55 8.34
N LEU A 164 -10.60 -7.21 9.62
CA LEU A 164 -11.26 -6.10 10.29
C LEU A 164 -10.31 -4.89 10.40
N PRO A 165 -10.65 -3.74 9.80
CA PRO A 165 -9.88 -2.51 9.92
C PRO A 165 -10.16 -1.82 11.25
N MET A 166 -9.08 -1.37 11.89
CA MET A 166 -9.09 -0.45 13.02
C MET A 166 -8.62 0.91 12.53
N THR A 167 -9.44 1.96 12.67
CA THR A 167 -9.00 3.33 12.39
C THR A 167 -8.01 3.80 13.47
N LEU A 168 -6.78 4.11 13.06
CA LEU A 168 -5.75 4.71 13.92
C LEU A 168 -5.73 6.25 13.81
N LYS A 169 -6.08 6.79 12.63
CA LYS A 169 -6.18 8.22 12.33
C LYS A 169 -7.28 8.43 11.28
N GLY A 170 -7.98 9.55 11.36
CA GLY A 170 -9.06 9.89 10.42
C GLY A 170 -10.43 9.46 10.90
N GLU A 171 -11.39 9.36 9.98
CA GLU A 171 -12.78 9.06 10.33
C GLU A 171 -12.96 7.57 10.68
N ARG A 172 -13.76 7.30 11.71
CA ARG A 172 -14.04 5.93 12.15
C ARG A 172 -14.94 5.25 11.12
N LEU A 173 -14.51 4.11 10.61
CA LEU A 173 -15.31 3.31 9.69
C LEU A 173 -16.52 2.72 10.43
N THR A 174 -17.70 2.80 9.82
CA THR A 174 -18.93 2.16 10.29
C THR A 174 -19.00 0.71 9.80
N GLU A 175 -19.73 -0.19 10.48
CA GLU A 175 -19.81 -1.62 10.09
C GLU A 175 -20.25 -1.82 8.63
N SER A 176 -21.18 -1.01 8.13
CA SER A 176 -21.64 -1.01 6.72
C SER A 176 -20.55 -0.61 5.73
N SER A 177 -19.55 0.16 6.17
CA SER A 177 -18.39 0.54 5.36
C SER A 177 -17.25 -0.49 5.41
N VAL A 178 -17.27 -1.42 6.36
CA VAL A 178 -16.16 -2.33 6.66
C VAL A 178 -16.35 -3.71 6.02
N LEU A 179 -17.55 -4.28 6.16
CA LEU A 179 -17.86 -5.63 5.73
C LEU A 179 -18.34 -5.65 4.27
N PRO A 180 -18.06 -6.72 3.51
CA PRO A 180 -18.81 -6.96 2.29
C PRO A 180 -20.31 -7.06 2.64
N PRO A 181 -21.24 -6.66 1.75
CA PRO A 181 -22.64 -6.98 1.96
C PRO A 181 -22.74 -8.48 2.24
N VAL A 182 -23.50 -8.85 3.28
CA VAL A 182 -23.83 -10.25 3.53
C VAL A 182 -24.46 -10.76 2.25
N ALA A 183 -23.85 -11.78 1.64
CA ALA A 183 -24.47 -12.43 0.49
C ALA A 183 -25.71 -13.16 1.03
N ASP A 184 -26.89 -12.72 0.59
CA ASP A 184 -28.16 -13.43 0.79
C ASP A 184 -28.16 -14.79 0.06
#